data_AF-A0A7C2PNX9-F1
#
_entry.id   AF-A0A7C2PNX9-F1
#
_cell.length_a   1.000
_cell.length_b   1.000
_cell.length_c   1.000
_cell.angle_alpha   90.00
_cell.angle_beta   90.00
_cell.angle_gamma   90.00
#
_symmetry.space_group_name_H-M   'P 1'
#
loop_
_entity.id
_entity.type
_entity.pdbx_description
1 polymer ?
#
loop_
_entity_poly.entity_id
_entity_poly.type
_entity_poly.pdbx_seq_one_letter_code
_entity_poly.pdbx_strand_id
1 'polypeptide(L)' 'MEIIRASEIGEYYYCARSWWLRRVAGIEPDGAERRALGTIGHIRHGRLVNASQRLLWIGVVLLLGGAGLVWWAIR' A
#
# COMPACT_ATOMS: atom_id res chain seq x y z
N MET A 1 -12.15 -23.77 7.57
CA MET A 1 -12.12 -23.32 6.17
C MET A 1 -10.82 -22.58 5.96
N GLU A 2 -10.06 -22.94 4.94
CA GLU A 2 -8.76 -22.31 4.69
C GLU A 2 -8.96 -20.99 3.91
N ILE A 3 -8.28 -19.92 4.33
CA ILE A 3 -8.41 -18.59 3.69
C ILE A 3 -7.62 -18.58 2.38
N ILE A 4 -8.26 -18.19 1.28
CA ILE A 4 -7.60 -17.94 -0.01
C ILE A 4 -7.29 -16.44 -0.10
N ARG A 5 -6.02 -16.08 -0.35
CA ARG A 5 -5.59 -14.69 -0.52
C ARG A 5 -5.99 -14.16 -1.90
N ALA A 6 -6.20 -12.85 -2.01
CA ALA A 6 -6.44 -12.19 -3.31
C ALA A 6 -5.32 -12.48 -4.33
N SER A 7 -4.07 -12.58 -3.89
CA SER A 7 -2.93 -12.93 -4.76
C SER A 7 -2.98 -14.36 -5.27
N GLU A 8 -3.63 -15.29 -4.56
CA GLU A 8 -3.87 -16.65 -5.04
C GLU A 8 -4.98 -16.69 -6.10
N ILE A 9 -6.01 -15.85 -5.96
CA ILE A 9 -7.05 -15.71 -6.98
C ILE A 9 -6.44 -15.17 -8.27
N GLY A 10 -5.61 -14.12 -8.17
CA GLY A 10 -4.88 -13.57 -9.31
C GLY A 10 -3.95 -14.60 -9.96
N GLU A 11 -3.26 -15.41 -9.16
CA GLU A 11 -2.44 -16.52 -9.67
C GLU A 11 -3.27 -17.57 -10.41
N TYR A 12 -4.41 -17.98 -9.86
CA TYR A 12 -5.29 -18.96 -10.51
C TYR A 12 -5.85 -18.42 -11.83
N TYR A 13 -6.29 -17.16 -11.85
CA TYR A 13 -6.81 -16.50 -13.05
C TYR A 13 -5.73 -16.39 -14.15
N TYR A 14 -4.48 -16.10 -13.76
CA TYR A 14 -3.35 -16.09 -14.69
C TYR A 14 -2.98 -17.50 -15.16
N CYS A 15 -2.85 -18.45 -14.23
CA CYS A 15 -2.49 -19.84 -14.50
C CYS A 15 -2.95 -20.77 -13.36
N ALA A 16 -4.05 -21.48 -13.58
CA ALA A 16 -4.57 -22.48 -12.64
C ALA A 16 -3.53 -23.56 -12.26
N ARG A 17 -2.65 -23.92 -13.19
CA ARG A 17 -1.56 -24.89 -12.93
C ARG A 17 -0.52 -24.33 -11.97
N SER A 18 -0.11 -23.06 -12.08
CA SER A 18 0.87 -22.50 -11.13
C SER A 18 0.27 -22.40 -9.74
N TRP A 19 -0.99 -21.97 -9.64
CA TRP A 19 -1.72 -21.98 -8.38
C TRP A 19 -1.76 -23.39 -7.78
N TRP A 20 -2.09 -24.43 -8.55
CA TRP A 20 -2.13 -25.81 -8.05
C TRP A 20 -0.74 -26.28 -7.58
N LEU A 21 0.32 -25.99 -8.36
CA LEU A 21 1.69 -26.36 -8.00
C LEU A 21 2.11 -25.70 -6.68
N ARG A 22 1.81 -24.42 -6.49
CA ARG A 22 2.15 -23.71 -5.25
C ARG A 22 1.27 -24.11 -4.07
N ARG A 23 -0.04 -24.15 -4.28
CA ARG A 23 -1.04 -24.31 -3.23
C ARG A 23 -1.24 -25.76 -2.79
N VAL A 24 -1.31 -26.68 -3.75
CA VAL A 24 -1.65 -28.08 -3.52
C VAL A 24 -0.39 -28.94 -3.47
N ALA A 25 0.54 -28.74 -4.41
CA ALA A 25 1.80 -29.51 -4.44
C ALA A 25 2.92 -28.92 -3.57
N GLY A 26 2.75 -27.70 -3.03
CA GLY A 26 3.74 -27.06 -2.14
C GLY A 26 5.03 -26.64 -2.84
N ILE A 27 5.02 -26.47 -4.16
CA ILE A 27 6.19 -26.07 -4.95
C ILE A 27 6.29 -24.55 -4.94
N GLU A 28 7.28 -24.02 -4.24
CA GLU A 28 7.47 -22.58 -4.13
C GLU A 28 8.07 -22.00 -5.43
N PRO A 29 7.51 -20.90 -5.97
CA PRO A 29 8.08 -20.21 -7.11
C PRO A 29 9.40 -19.51 -6.78
N ASP A 30 10.32 -19.51 -7.74
CA ASP A 30 11.60 -18.81 -7.66
C ASP A 30 11.46 -17.30 -7.35
N GLY A 31 12.57 -16.68 -6.95
CA GLY A 31 12.64 -15.23 -6.76
C GLY A 31 12.03 -14.73 -5.44
N ALA A 32 12.02 -15.56 -4.39
CA ALA A 32 11.63 -15.16 -3.04
C ALA A 32 12.39 -13.92 -2.56
N GLU A 33 13.68 -13.83 -2.85
CA GLU A 33 14.52 -12.66 -2.54
C GLU A 33 14.00 -11.39 -3.23
N ARG A 34 13.66 -11.47 -4.53
CA ARG A 34 13.11 -10.34 -5.28
C ARG A 34 11.78 -9.87 -4.68
N ARG A 35 10.91 -10.79 -4.24
CA ARG A 35 9.65 -10.48 -3.55
C ARG A 35 9.90 -9.81 -2.19
N ALA A 36 10.90 -10.27 -1.45
CA ALA A 36 11.30 -9.68 -0.17
C ALA A 36 11.81 -8.24 -0.34
N LEU A 37 12.69 -8.02 -1.33
CA LEU A 37 13.19 -6.67 -1.67
C LEU A 37 12.05 -5.74 -2.11
N GLY A 38 11.12 -6.23 -2.93
CA GLY A 38 9.91 -5.48 -3.30
C GLY A 38 9.07 -5.07 -2.10
N THR A 39 8.89 -5.98 -1.13
CA THR A 39 8.17 -5.70 0.12
C THR A 39 8.85 -4.59 0.93
N ILE A 40 10.17 -4.63 1.06
CA ILE A 40 10.94 -3.59 1.75
C ILE A 40 10.77 -2.24 1.04
N GLY A 41 10.82 -2.23 -0.30
CA GLY A 41 10.56 -1.05 -1.12
C GLY A 41 9.18 -0.44 -0.86
N HIS A 42 8.13 -1.27 -0.86
CA HIS A 42 6.76 -0.82 -0.58
C HIS A 42 6.59 -0.29 0.84
N ILE A 43 7.22 -0.90 1.85
CA ILE A 43 7.19 -0.39 3.23
C ILE A 43 7.83 1.00 3.30
N ARG A 44 9.01 1.19 2.69
CA ARG A 44 9.68 2.49 2.64
C ARG A 44 8.82 3.53 1.94
N HIS A 45 8.26 3.20 0.78
CA HIS A 45 7.37 4.09 0.04
C HIS A 45 6.12 4.46 0.86
N GLY A 46 5.48 3.49 1.51
CA GLY A 46 4.31 3.73 2.35
C GLY A 46 4.57 4.70 3.50
N ARG A 47 5.76 4.65 4.12
CA ARG A 47 6.18 5.64 5.13
C ARG A 47 6.25 7.06 4.55
N LEU A 48 6.80 7.20 3.34
CA LEU A 48 6.90 8.49 2.66
C LEU A 48 5.52 9.05 2.27
N VAL A 49 4.64 8.19 1.73
CA VAL A 49 3.25 8.57 1.41
C VAL A 49 2.51 9.03 2.65
N ASN A 50 2.62 8.29 3.77
CA ASN A 50 1.99 8.68 5.02
C ASN A 50 2.52 10.02 5.56
N ALA A 51 3.83 10.26 5.47
CA ALA A 51 4.42 11.53 5.88
C ALA A 51 3.93 12.69 4.99
N SER A 52 3.91 12.49 3.67
CA SER A 52 3.40 13.46 2.70
C SER A 52 1.93 13.80 2.96
N GLN A 53 1.09 12.80 3.20
CA GLN A 53 -0.32 13.00 3.48
C GLN A 53 -0.56 13.80 4.78
N ARG A 54 0.23 13.53 5.83
CA ARG A 54 0.17 14.28 7.09
C ARG A 54 0.57 15.74 6.89
N LEU A 55 1.67 15.98 6.19
CA LEU A 55 2.13 17.34 5.89
C LEU A 55 1.11 18.12 5.06
N LEU A 56 0.47 17.48 4.08
CA LEU A 56 -0.60 18.08 3.30
C LEU A 56 -1.77 18.53 4.20
N TRP A 57 -2.24 17.65 5.09
CA TRP A 57 -3.32 18.01 6.02
C TRP A 57 -2.95 19.11 7.00
N ILE A 58 -1.72 19.09 7.53
CA ILE A 58 -1.21 20.18 8.37
C ILE A 58 -1.22 21.50 7.59
N GLY A 59 -0.74 21.50 6.35
CA GLY A 59 -0.76 22.68 5.48
C GLY A 59 -2.17 23.20 5.23
N VAL A 60 -3.13 22.32 4.94
CA VAL A 60 -4.54 22.69 4.76
C VAL A 60 -5.11 23.32 6.03
N VAL A 61 -4.88 22.74 7.20
CA VAL A 61 -5.36 23.30 8.47
C VAL A 61 -4.75 24.67 8.75
N LEU A 62 -3.44 24.83 8.54
CA LEU A 62 -2.76 26.12 8.73
C LEU A 62 -3.29 27.19 7.76
N LEU A 63 -3.51 26.82 6.49
CA LEU A 63 -4.06 27.73 5.49
C LEU A 63 -5.47 28.20 5.86
N LEU A 64 -6.36 27.27 6.24
CA LEU A 64 -7.72 27.60 6.66
C LEU A 64 -7.73 28.44 7.94
N GLY A 65 -6.89 28.10 8.92
CA GLY A 65 -6.73 28.87 10.15
C GLY A 65 -6.24 30.29 9.90
N GLY A 66 -5.21 30.45 9.06
CA GLY A 66 -4.70 31.77 8.66
C GLY A 66 -5.74 32.60 7.92
N ALA A 67 -6.45 32.02 6.96
CA ALA A 67 -7.53 32.69 6.25
C ALA A 67 -8.65 33.14 7.19
N GLY A 68 -9.02 32.31 8.17
CA GLY A 68 -10.00 32.65 9.20
C GLY A 68 -9.58 33.82 10.08
N LEU A 69 -8.31 33.87 10.49
CA LEU A 69 -7.75 34.99 11.26
C LEU A 69 -7.74 36.30 10.47
N VAL A 70 -7.32 36.25 9.20
CA VAL A 70 -7.34 37.42 8.31
C VAL A 70 -8.76 37.94 8.13
N TRP A 71 -9.71 37.03 7.90
CA TRP A 71 -11.12 37.38 7.77
C TRP A 71 -11.68 38.02 9.06
N TRP A 72 -11.34 37.46 10.22
CA TRP A 72 -11.74 38.03 11.51
C TRP A 72 -11.14 39.44 11.73
N ALA A 73 -9.91 39.68 11.31
CA ALA A 73 -9.24 40.96 11.50
C ALA A 73 -9.78 42.09 10.58
N ILE A 74 -10.40 41.74 9.45
CA ILE A 74 -10.91 42.71 8.45
C ILE A 74 -12.40 43.01 8.64
N ARG A 75 -13.11 42.20 9.44
CA ARG A 75 -14.55 42.29 9.64
C ARG A 75 -14.90 43.03 10.93
#